data_AF-A0A3N1WM29-F1
#
_entry.id   AF-A0A3N1WM29-F1
#
_cell.length_a   1.000
_cell.length_b   1.000
_cell.length_c   1.000
_cell.angle_alpha   90.00
_cell.angle_beta   90.00
_cell.angle_gamma   90.00
#
_symmetry.space_group_name_H-M   'P 1'
#
loop_
_entity.id
_entity.type
_entity.pdbx_description
1 polymer ?
#
loop_
_entity_poly.entity_id
_entity_poly.type
_entity_poly.pdbx_seq_one_letter_code
_entity_poly.pdbx_strand_id
1 'polypeptide(L)'
;MKKLLLCGMVLLSTSCADFQQTVGEKMKAVNAALNTNSTSTTGTQTTASVKQSGKITNEQCKTSIGKTRTYFEQIVGFKLNESNSSGYTSFSETYNLQISDRKDRFGGNFAICIISIDPQTNKVTTFSMPT
;
A
#
# COMPACT_ATOMS: atom_id res chain seq x y z
N MET A 1 -68.03 -26.41 -2.90
CA MET A 1 -67.98 -27.28 -4.08
C MET A 1 -68.02 -26.44 -5.35
N LYS A 2 -66.95 -26.44 -6.15
CA LYS A 2 -66.91 -26.47 -7.63
C LYS A 2 -65.47 -26.24 -8.10
N LYS A 3 -64.92 -27.26 -8.75
CA LYS A 3 -63.60 -27.28 -9.38
C LYS A 3 -63.67 -26.44 -10.67
N LEU A 4 -62.63 -25.63 -10.92
CA LEU A 4 -62.33 -25.14 -12.26
C LEU A 4 -60.85 -25.45 -12.55
N LEU A 5 -60.67 -26.46 -13.40
CA LEU A 5 -59.45 -26.72 -14.15
C LEU A 5 -59.37 -25.68 -15.27
N LEU A 6 -58.22 -25.04 -15.47
CA LEU A 6 -57.88 -24.45 -16.77
C LEU A 6 -56.37 -24.34 -16.97
N CYS A 7 -55.96 -24.96 -18.08
CA CYS A 7 -54.90 -24.62 -19.01
C CYS A 7 -53.44 -24.78 -18.60
N GLY A 8 -52.83 -25.76 -19.28
CA GLY A 8 -51.40 -25.99 -19.33
C GLY A 8 -50.61 -24.76 -19.76
N MET A 9 -49.48 -24.58 -19.10
CA MET A 9 -48.44 -23.67 -19.53
C MET A 9 -47.38 -24.49 -20.26
N VAL A 10 -47.42 -24.30 -21.57
CA VAL A 10 -46.38 -24.43 -22.58
C VAL A 10 -44.97 -24.59 -22.01
N LEU A 11 -44.31 -25.66 -22.44
CA LEU A 11 -42.86 -25.87 -22.38
C LEU A 11 -42.13 -24.63 -22.90
N LEU A 12 -41.58 -23.81 -22.00
CA LEU A 12 -40.62 -22.76 -22.35
C LEU A 12 -39.23 -23.40 -22.52
N SER A 13 -39.05 -24.08 -23.65
CA SER A 13 -37.73 -24.28 -24.25
C SER A 13 -37.36 -23.02 -25.02
N THR A 14 -36.85 -22.01 -24.33
CA THR A 14 -36.16 -20.87 -24.96
C THR A 14 -34.74 -20.81 -24.43
N SER A 15 -33.90 -21.54 -25.17
CA SER A 15 -32.55 -21.16 -25.59
C SER A 15 -31.63 -20.51 -24.55
N CYS A 16 -30.71 -21.32 -24.00
CA CYS A 16 -29.44 -20.87 -23.40
C CYS A 16 -28.51 -20.11 -24.37
N ALA A 17 -28.95 -19.81 -25.60
CA ALA A 17 -28.18 -19.09 -26.60
C ALA A 17 -28.14 -17.58 -26.33
N ASP A 18 -29.23 -16.99 -25.83
CA ASP A 18 -29.31 -15.55 -25.57
C ASP A 18 -28.40 -15.12 -24.42
N PHE A 19 -28.14 -16.00 -23.44
CA PHE A 19 -27.19 -15.71 -22.37
C PHE A 19 -25.74 -15.70 -22.87
N GLN A 20 -25.36 -16.66 -23.72
CA GLN A 20 -23.98 -16.75 -24.23
C GLN A 20 -23.63 -15.55 -25.12
N GLN A 21 -24.57 -15.09 -25.94
CA GLN A 21 -24.36 -13.94 -26.82
C GLN A 21 -24.21 -12.64 -26.01
N THR A 22 -25.08 -12.44 -25.00
CA THR A 22 -25.04 -11.27 -24.12
C THR A 22 -23.75 -11.22 -23.28
N VAL A 23 -23.27 -12.36 -22.76
CA VAL A 23 -22.02 -12.41 -21.98
C VAL A 23 -20.79 -12.19 -22.87
N GLY A 24 -20.77 -12.76 -24.08
CA GLY A 24 -19.67 -12.59 -25.04
C GLY A 24 -19.48 -11.12 -25.45
N GLU A 25 -20.58 -10.40 -25.72
CA GLU A 25 -20.53 -8.97 -26.04
C GLU A 25 -20.09 -8.12 -24.85
N LYS A 26 -20.56 -8.44 -23.63
CA LYS A 26 -20.13 -7.77 -22.39
C LYS A 26 -18.63 -7.97 -22.13
N MET A 27 -18.10 -9.19 -22.32
CA MET A 27 -16.66 -9.46 -22.17
C MET A 27 -15.83 -8.77 -23.25
N LYS A 28 -16.31 -8.71 -24.50
CA LYS A 28 -15.62 -8.01 -25.58
C LYS A 28 -15.60 -6.49 -25.33
N ALA A 29 -16.68 -5.93 -24.79
CA ALA A 29 -16.74 -4.53 -24.38
C ALA A 29 -15.82 -4.23 -23.18
N VAL A 30 -15.74 -5.12 -22.19
CA VAL A 30 -14.80 -5.01 -21.07
C VAL A 30 -13.36 -5.12 -21.57
N ASN A 31 -13.04 -6.08 -22.42
CA ASN A 31 -11.70 -6.24 -22.97
C ASN A 31 -11.30 -5.06 -23.87
N ALA A 32 -12.25 -4.49 -24.62
CA ALA A 32 -12.03 -3.25 -25.36
C ALA A 32 -11.78 -2.07 -24.42
N ALA A 33 -12.59 -1.90 -23.36
CA ALA A 33 -12.41 -0.83 -22.37
C ALA A 33 -11.10 -0.95 -21.56
N LEU A 34 -10.62 -2.17 -21.31
CA LEU A 34 -9.29 -2.39 -20.72
C LEU A 34 -8.16 -2.08 -21.71
N ASN A 35 -8.36 -2.34 -23.00
CA ASN A 35 -7.32 -2.10 -24.00
C ASN A 35 -7.23 -0.65 -24.50
N THR A 36 -8.27 0.20 -24.38
CA THR A 36 -8.20 1.60 -24.80
C THR A 36 -7.32 2.50 -23.91
N ASN A 37 -6.82 2.00 -22.78
CA ASN A 37 -5.80 2.68 -21.98
C ASN A 37 -4.37 2.26 -22.34
N SER A 38 -4.17 1.41 -23.35
CA SER A 38 -2.84 1.08 -23.88
C SER A 38 -2.42 2.08 -24.95
N THR A 39 -2.48 3.38 -24.63
CA THR A 39 -1.51 4.30 -25.23
C THR A 39 -0.21 4.04 -24.48
N SER A 40 0.79 3.55 -25.19
CA SER A 40 2.14 3.29 -24.70
C SER A 40 2.78 4.54 -24.08
N THR A 41 2.41 4.87 -22.85
CA THR A 41 3.36 5.44 -21.90
C THR A 41 4.19 4.24 -21.45
N THR A 42 5.44 4.21 -21.90
CA THR A 42 6.54 3.61 -21.15
C THR A 42 6.18 3.70 -19.68
N GLY A 43 5.88 2.56 -19.07
CA GLY A 43 5.65 2.46 -17.64
C GLY A 43 6.96 2.83 -16.97
N THR A 44 7.21 4.12 -16.84
CA THR A 44 8.00 4.67 -15.75
C THR A 44 7.28 4.09 -14.55
N GLN A 45 7.83 2.99 -14.00
CA GLN A 45 7.62 2.65 -12.61
C GLN A 45 7.68 4.00 -11.93
N THR A 46 6.55 4.45 -11.38
CA THR A 46 6.53 5.64 -10.57
C THR A 46 7.43 5.25 -9.43
N THR A 47 8.72 5.58 -9.55
CA THR A 47 9.68 5.50 -8.48
C THR A 47 9.04 6.40 -7.46
N ALA A 48 8.34 5.81 -6.49
CA ALA A 48 7.74 6.54 -5.40
C ALA A 48 8.84 7.50 -4.96
N SER A 49 8.60 8.80 -5.12
CA SER A 49 9.62 9.86 -5.01
C SER A 49 10.51 9.46 -3.86
N VAL A 50 11.79 9.16 -4.14
CA VAL A 50 12.69 8.49 -3.18
C VAL A 50 12.66 9.31 -1.90
N LYS A 51 11.84 8.87 -0.93
CA LYS A 51 11.68 9.61 0.32
C LYS A 51 13.05 9.59 0.94
N GLN A 52 13.59 10.79 1.18
CA GLN A 52 14.92 10.93 1.76
C GLN A 52 14.94 10.18 3.09
N SER A 53 15.57 9.01 3.10
CA SER A 53 15.65 8.15 4.27
C SER A 53 16.98 8.43 4.94
N GLY A 54 16.90 9.00 6.15
CA GLY A 54 18.07 9.27 6.97
C GLY A 54 18.79 8.00 7.34
N LYS A 55 20.10 8.07 7.53
CA LYS A 55 20.90 6.91 7.94
C LYS A 55 21.19 6.98 9.44
N ILE A 56 20.97 5.87 10.12
CA ILE A 56 21.32 5.68 11.54
C ILE A 56 22.01 4.32 11.72
N THR A 57 22.63 4.09 12.87
CA THR A 57 23.19 2.77 13.21
C THR A 57 22.14 1.85 13.81
N ASN A 58 22.43 0.56 13.82
CA ASN A 58 21.63 -0.47 14.47
C ASN A 58 21.43 -0.14 15.96
N GLU A 59 22.50 0.34 16.62
CA GLU A 59 22.44 0.70 18.04
C GLU A 59 21.55 1.94 18.28
N GLN A 60 21.65 2.96 17.42
CA GLN A 60 20.80 4.15 17.50
C GLN A 60 19.30 3.82 17.34
N CYS A 61 18.98 2.81 16.52
CA CYS A 61 17.61 2.35 16.38
C CYS A 61 17.14 1.52 17.59
N LYS A 62 17.96 0.59 18.12
CA LYS A 62 17.61 -0.20 19.31
C LYS A 62 17.40 0.64 20.56
N THR A 63 18.15 1.73 20.67
CA THR A 63 18.12 2.66 21.82
C THR A 63 17.25 3.90 21.55
N SER A 64 16.40 3.84 20.52
CA SER A 64 15.61 4.98 20.06
C SER A 64 14.49 5.41 21.01
N ILE A 65 13.90 4.49 21.77
CA ILE A 65 12.76 4.79 22.66
C ILE A 65 13.11 5.92 23.63
N GLY A 66 12.23 6.92 23.71
CA GLY A 66 12.39 8.09 24.56
C GLY A 66 13.34 9.18 24.03
N LYS A 67 14.11 8.89 22.97
CA LYS A 67 14.90 9.91 22.24
C LYS A 67 13.96 10.86 21.49
N THR A 68 14.39 12.10 21.33
CA THR A 68 13.58 13.15 20.74
C THR A 68 13.66 13.16 19.22
N ARG A 69 12.67 13.76 18.54
CA ARG A 69 12.73 14.06 17.10
C ARG A 69 14.04 14.77 16.73
N THR A 70 14.39 15.81 17.48
CA THR A 70 15.60 16.62 17.22
C THR A 70 16.88 15.81 17.27
N TYR A 71 16.99 14.81 18.16
CA TYR A 71 18.14 13.91 18.19
C TYR A 71 18.33 13.20 16.84
N PHE A 72 17.25 12.67 16.27
CA PHE A 72 17.31 12.03 14.95
C PHE A 72 17.58 13.04 13.83
N GLU A 73 16.96 14.21 13.85
CA GLU A 73 17.21 15.27 12.86
C GLU A 73 18.68 15.69 12.79
N GLN A 74 19.37 15.74 13.94
CA GLN A 74 20.81 16.03 14.01
C GLN A 74 21.66 14.91 13.39
N ILE A 75 21.25 13.65 13.56
CA ILE A 75 21.97 12.50 13.01
C ILE A 75 21.76 12.41 11.49
N VAL A 76 20.52 12.58 11.03
CA VAL A 76 20.16 12.40 9.62
C VAL A 76 20.41 13.63 8.76
N GLY A 77 20.59 14.80 9.38
CA GLY A 77 20.92 16.06 8.69
C GLY A 77 19.73 16.75 8.01
N PHE A 78 18.49 16.35 8.34
CA PHE A 78 17.28 16.99 7.82
C PHE A 78 16.12 16.89 8.83
N LYS A 79 15.09 17.70 8.61
CA LYS A 79 13.90 17.75 9.46
C LYS A 79 12.97 16.58 9.21
N LEU A 80 12.53 15.91 10.28
CA LEU A 80 11.50 14.88 10.20
C LEU A 80 10.14 15.57 10.21
N ASN A 81 9.34 15.34 9.17
CA ASN A 81 8.05 16.01 8.98
C ASN A 81 7.08 15.11 8.20
N GLU A 82 5.92 15.64 7.82
CA GLU A 82 4.89 14.88 7.10
C GLU A 82 5.36 14.38 5.73
N SER A 83 6.19 15.14 5.00
CA SER A 83 6.56 14.80 3.62
C SER A 83 7.53 13.60 3.54
N ASN A 84 8.33 13.39 4.57
CA ASN A 84 9.26 12.25 4.67
C ASN A 84 8.81 11.17 5.68
N SER A 85 7.62 11.32 6.27
CA SER A 85 6.98 10.30 7.08
C SER A 85 6.44 9.15 6.22
N SER A 86 6.52 7.91 6.72
CA SER A 86 5.84 6.74 6.16
C SER A 86 4.40 6.59 6.67
N GLY A 87 4.02 7.30 7.73
CA GLY A 87 2.67 7.39 8.24
C GLY A 87 2.51 8.56 9.21
N TYR A 88 1.61 9.49 8.94
CA TYR A 88 1.46 10.72 9.72
C TYR A 88 0.01 10.88 10.18
N THR A 89 -0.20 10.92 11.49
CA THR A 89 -1.51 11.06 12.13
C THR A 89 -1.41 12.02 13.32
N SER A 90 -2.55 12.42 13.88
CA SER A 90 -2.58 13.26 15.09
C SER A 90 -2.02 12.59 16.35
N PHE A 91 -1.78 11.27 16.32
CA PHE A 91 -1.33 10.48 17.47
C PHE A 91 0.05 9.85 17.27
N SER A 92 0.53 9.78 16.03
CA SER A 92 1.79 9.12 15.71
C SER A 92 2.32 9.53 14.35
N GLU A 93 3.62 9.71 14.29
CA GLU A 93 4.39 9.95 13.08
C GLU A 93 5.44 8.86 12.92
N THR A 94 5.41 8.13 11.80
CA THR A 94 6.27 6.99 11.55
C THR A 94 7.32 7.33 10.51
N TYR A 95 8.58 6.97 10.75
CA TYR A 95 9.70 7.27 9.86
C TYR A 95 10.50 6.01 9.56
N ASN A 96 10.86 5.84 8.29
CA ASN A 96 11.72 4.76 7.84
C ASN A 96 13.14 5.31 7.66
N LEU A 97 14.06 4.90 8.52
CA LEU A 97 15.47 5.27 8.51
C LEU A 97 16.30 4.08 8.05
N GLN A 98 17.29 4.29 7.20
CA GLN A 98 18.21 3.23 6.76
C GLN A 98 19.22 2.92 7.86
N ILE A 99 19.53 1.64 8.06
CA ILE A 99 20.57 1.19 8.99
C ILE A 99 21.90 1.09 8.22
N SER A 100 22.90 1.87 8.61
CA SER A 100 24.17 2.00 7.88
C SER A 100 25.16 0.87 8.13
N ASP A 101 25.08 0.22 9.28
CA ASP A 101 26.02 -0.79 9.79
C ASP A 101 25.43 -2.22 9.78
N ARG A 102 24.33 -2.43 9.06
CA ARG A 102 23.65 -3.73 8.96
C ARG A 102 23.26 -4.04 7.52
N LYS A 103 23.43 -5.31 7.14
CA LYS A 103 22.89 -5.86 5.89
C LYS A 103 21.47 -6.38 6.10
N ASP A 104 20.63 -6.26 5.08
CA ASP A 104 19.33 -6.96 5.06
C ASP A 104 19.52 -8.48 4.92
N ARG A 105 18.42 -9.24 5.02
CA ARG A 105 18.43 -10.70 4.89
C ARG A 105 19.01 -11.23 3.56
N PHE A 106 19.08 -10.42 2.51
CA PHE A 106 19.63 -10.79 1.20
C PHE A 106 21.06 -10.25 1.00
N GLY A 107 21.69 -9.68 2.02
CA GLY A 107 23.03 -9.10 1.93
C GLY A 107 23.05 -7.70 1.29
N GLY A 108 21.88 -7.13 1.02
CA GLY A 108 21.72 -5.77 0.52
C GLY A 108 21.87 -4.72 1.61
N ASN A 109 21.90 -3.45 1.20
CA ASN A 109 22.02 -2.30 2.11
C ASN A 109 20.63 -1.71 2.43
N PHE A 110 19.56 -2.52 2.39
CA PHE A 110 18.19 -2.06 2.60
C PHE A 110 17.66 -2.34 4.00
N ALA A 111 18.53 -2.61 4.98
CA ALA A 111 18.12 -2.72 6.37
C ALA A 111 17.47 -1.40 6.82
N ILE A 112 16.26 -1.47 7.37
CA ILE A 112 15.51 -0.30 7.83
C ILE A 112 15.22 -0.37 9.33
N CYS A 113 15.21 0.80 9.94
CA CYS A 113 14.64 1.07 11.23
C CYS A 113 13.36 1.87 11.04
N ILE A 114 12.26 1.37 11.57
CA ILE A 114 10.99 2.09 11.62
C ILE A 114 10.88 2.67 13.02
N ILE A 115 10.79 3.98 13.16
CA ILE A 115 10.51 4.65 14.44
C ILE A 115 9.14 5.30 14.39
N SER A 116 8.41 5.29 15.51
CA SER A 116 7.18 6.06 15.67
C SER A 116 7.38 7.11 16.75
N ILE A 117 7.10 8.36 16.41
CA ILE A 117 7.21 9.53 17.29
C ILE A 117 5.81 9.94 17.70
N ASP A 118 5.61 10.17 18.99
CA ASP A 118 4.42 10.83 19.50
C ASP A 118 4.54 12.34 19.26
N PRO A 119 3.62 12.97 18.49
CA PRO A 119 3.68 14.39 18.18
C PRO A 119 3.52 15.30 19.40
N GLN A 120 2.90 14.82 20.49
CA GLN A 120 2.73 15.61 21.72
C GLN A 120 4.04 15.69 22.50
N THR A 121 4.70 14.56 22.72
CA THR A 121 5.94 14.49 23.51
C THR A 121 7.21 14.68 22.68
N ASN A 122 7.11 14.64 21.34
CA ASN A 122 8.22 14.66 20.38
C ASN A 122 9.26 13.57 20.65
N LYS A 123 8.84 12.45 21.23
CA LYS A 123 9.70 11.32 21.59
C LYS A 123 9.30 10.07 20.83
N VAL A 124 10.28 9.21 20.55
CA VAL A 124 10.04 7.88 19.99
C VAL A 124 9.32 7.03 21.04
N THR A 125 8.20 6.44 20.66
CA THR A 125 7.39 5.56 21.50
C THR A 125 7.57 4.09 21.14
N THR A 126 7.81 3.80 19.85
CA THR A 126 8.06 2.44 19.37
C THR A 126 9.13 2.43 18.28
N PHE A 127 9.84 1.31 18.15
CA PHE A 127 10.69 1.04 16.99
C PHE A 127 10.49 -0.40 16.49
N SER A 128 10.84 -0.63 15.22
CA SER A 128 10.88 -1.94 14.61
C SER A 128 12.04 -2.04 13.63
N MET A 129 12.62 -3.24 13.53
CA MET A 129 13.66 -3.59 12.57
C MET A 129 13.24 -4.86 11.83
N PRO A 130 12.46 -4.75 10.75
CA PRO A 130 12.13 -5.88 9.91
C PRO A 130 13.42 -6.58 9.43
N THR A 131 13.45 -7.90 9.55
CA THR A 131 14.58 -8.76 9.14
C THR A 131 14.56 -9.06 7.66
#